data_AF-A0A4P7XM23-F1
#
_entry.id   AF-A0A4P7XM23-F1
#
_cell.length_a   1.000
_cell.length_b   1.000
_cell.length_c   1.000
_cell.angle_alpha   90.00
_cell.angle_beta   90.00
_cell.angle_gamma   90.00
#
_symmetry.space_group_name_H-M   'P 1'
#
loop_
_entity.id
_entity.type
_entity.pdbx_description
1 polymer ?
#
loop_
_entity_poly.entity_id
_entity_poly.type
_entity_poly.pdbx_seq_one_letter_code
_entity_poly.pdbx_strand_id
1 'polypeptide(L)'
;MLPKICGRAAWVFQEPNFDIDLIVGVDHMKTQDIETLKSACMTDYDPDFPRQVSEGDVIIGGKNFGYGHPHYPSCRALRALGITAIIAESFSPGFYRGESSNGYPLIECPHITDVVTRWQTITFDWHTEKLTIE
;
A
#
# COMPACT_ATOMS: atom_id res chain seq x y z
N MET A 1 19.79 11.89 0.46
CA MET A 1 19.41 10.72 1.27
C MET A 1 17.89 10.72 1.39
N LEU A 2 17.24 9.55 1.33
CA LEU A 2 15.77 9.48 1.37
C LEU A 2 15.25 9.84 2.77
N PRO A 3 14.13 10.59 2.89
CA PRO A 3 13.51 10.84 4.18
C PRO A 3 12.94 9.55 4.77
N LYS A 4 12.84 9.49 6.10
CA LYS A 4 12.12 8.39 6.79
C LYS A 4 10.67 8.36 6.31
N ILE A 5 10.10 7.17 6.25
CA ILE A 5 8.65 7.01 6.09
C ILE A 5 8.06 7.05 7.48
N CYS A 6 7.12 7.97 7.72
CA CYS A 6 6.40 8.10 8.99
C CYS A 6 4.91 8.27 8.70
N GLY A 7 4.08 7.38 9.23
CA GLY A 7 2.64 7.44 9.05
C GLY A 7 1.94 6.30 9.75
N ARG A 8 0.61 6.18 9.59
CA ARG A 8 -0.16 5.10 10.20
C ARG A 8 -0.36 3.97 9.21
N ALA A 9 -0.48 2.74 9.70
CA ALA A 9 -0.94 1.62 8.90
C ALA A 9 -2.42 1.80 8.52
N ALA A 10 -2.69 2.45 7.39
CA ALA A 10 -4.07 2.75 6.96
C ALA A 10 -4.91 1.49 6.73
N TRP A 11 -4.24 0.42 6.27
CA TRP A 11 -4.83 -0.89 6.12
C TRP A 11 -3.80 -1.98 6.35
N VAL A 12 -4.27 -3.15 6.79
CA VAL A 12 -3.47 -4.36 6.97
C VAL A 12 -4.16 -5.51 6.26
N PHE A 13 -3.61 -5.91 5.11
CA PHE A 13 -4.04 -7.12 4.39
C PHE A 13 -3.32 -8.34 4.97
N GLN A 14 -4.09 -9.30 5.46
CA GLN A 14 -3.58 -10.49 6.13
C GLN A 14 -3.40 -11.66 5.15
N GLU A 15 -4.20 -11.67 4.09
CA GLU A 15 -4.23 -12.72 3.10
C GLU A 15 -2.96 -12.74 2.23
N PRO A 16 -2.46 -13.94 1.88
CA PRO A 16 -1.43 -14.08 0.87
C PRO A 16 -2.01 -13.87 -0.52
N ASN A 17 -1.16 -13.49 -1.47
CA ASN A 17 -1.52 -13.33 -2.89
C ASN A 17 -2.61 -12.29 -3.13
N PHE A 18 -2.62 -11.20 -2.36
CA PHE A 18 -3.56 -10.11 -2.55
C PHE A 18 -3.44 -9.52 -3.96
N ASP A 19 -4.57 -9.47 -4.69
CA ASP A 19 -4.67 -8.85 -6.01
C ASP A 19 -4.80 -7.33 -5.86
N ILE A 20 -3.80 -6.60 -6.35
CA ILE A 20 -3.74 -5.14 -6.19
C ILE A 20 -4.89 -4.42 -6.91
N ASP A 21 -5.49 -5.02 -7.94
CA ASP A 21 -6.58 -4.37 -8.67
C ASP A 21 -7.84 -4.24 -7.80
N LEU A 22 -7.98 -5.06 -6.76
CA LEU A 22 -9.07 -4.96 -5.77
C LEU A 22 -8.98 -3.69 -4.92
N ILE A 23 -7.85 -2.97 -4.92
CA ILE A 23 -7.76 -1.67 -4.24
C ILE A 23 -8.70 -0.65 -4.87
N VAL A 24 -8.94 -0.69 -6.18
CA VAL A 24 -9.89 0.22 -6.84
C VAL A 24 -11.09 -0.53 -7.39
N GLY A 25 -11.15 -1.85 -7.26
CA GLY A 25 -12.15 -2.70 -7.89
C GLY A 25 -11.86 -2.94 -9.38
N VAL A 26 -12.26 -4.11 -9.88
CA VAL A 26 -12.00 -4.56 -11.26
C VAL A 26 -12.61 -3.61 -12.30
N ASP A 27 -13.72 -2.95 -11.96
CA ASP A 27 -14.38 -1.99 -12.85
C ASP A 27 -13.55 -0.73 -13.11
N HIS A 28 -12.60 -0.41 -12.21
CA HIS A 28 -11.77 0.78 -12.27
C HIS A 28 -10.32 0.50 -12.71
N MET A 29 -9.92 -0.75 -12.97
CA MET A 29 -8.54 -1.11 -13.34
C MET A 29 -8.04 -0.51 -14.68
N LYS A 30 -8.93 0.12 -15.46
CA LYS A 30 -8.59 0.80 -16.73
C LYS A 30 -8.84 2.30 -16.72
N THR A 31 -9.43 2.86 -15.66
CA THR A 31 -9.69 4.30 -15.64
C THR A 31 -8.39 5.09 -15.47
N GLN A 32 -8.34 6.27 -16.07
CA GLN A 32 -7.22 7.19 -15.93
C GLN A 32 -7.55 8.39 -15.05
N ASP A 33 -8.83 8.64 -14.78
CA ASP A 33 -9.30 9.76 -13.97
C ASP A 33 -8.95 9.55 -12.50
N ILE A 34 -8.14 10.47 -11.96
CA ILE A 34 -7.59 10.32 -10.61
C ILE A 34 -8.63 10.55 -9.54
N GLU A 35 -9.63 11.40 -9.77
CA GLU A 35 -10.68 11.66 -8.78
C GLU A 35 -11.63 10.47 -8.66
N THR A 36 -11.96 9.80 -9.77
CA THR A 36 -12.65 8.49 -9.76
C THR A 36 -11.82 7.43 -9.02
N LEU A 37 -10.51 7.38 -9.24
CA LEU A 37 -9.65 6.40 -8.56
C LEU A 37 -9.58 6.64 -7.05
N LYS A 38 -9.43 7.90 -6.63
CA LYS A 38 -9.43 8.27 -5.21
C LYS A 38 -10.76 7.93 -4.54
N SER A 39 -11.89 8.17 -5.22
CA SER A 39 -13.21 7.90 -4.65
C SER A 39 -13.55 6.42 -4.58
N ALA A 40 -13.01 5.57 -5.46
CA ALA A 40 -13.19 4.12 -5.44
C ALA A 40 -12.15 3.38 -4.58
N CYS A 41 -11.06 4.04 -4.17
CA CYS A 41 -9.97 3.39 -3.45
C CYS A 41 -10.45 2.78 -2.13
N MET A 42 -10.32 1.47 -2.02
CA MET A 42 -10.64 0.62 -0.87
C MET A 42 -12.12 0.62 -0.45
N THR A 43 -13.03 1.18 -1.25
CA THR A 43 -14.44 1.32 -0.84
C THR A 43 -15.18 -0.01 -0.72
N ASP A 44 -14.72 -1.05 -1.42
CA ASP A 44 -15.24 -2.41 -1.29
C ASP A 44 -14.93 -3.03 0.10
N TYR A 45 -13.89 -2.55 0.78
CA TYR A 45 -13.50 -2.98 2.12
C TYR A 45 -14.01 -2.02 3.21
N ASP A 46 -13.85 -0.72 2.97
CA ASP A 46 -14.27 0.36 3.88
C ASP A 46 -14.70 1.59 3.06
N PRO A 47 -16.01 1.87 2.97
CA PRO A 47 -16.55 3.00 2.19
C PRO A 47 -16.06 4.38 2.65
N ASP A 48 -15.54 4.49 3.87
CA ASP A 48 -15.01 5.74 4.42
C ASP A 48 -13.48 5.85 4.24
N PHE A 49 -12.80 4.83 3.70
CA PHE A 49 -11.34 4.80 3.58
C PHE A 49 -10.74 6.06 2.93
N PRO A 50 -11.23 6.57 1.77
CA PRO A 50 -10.68 7.77 1.17
C PRO A 50 -10.73 9.02 2.06
N ARG A 51 -11.64 9.04 3.05
CA ARG A 51 -11.82 10.15 4.00
C ARG A 51 -11.01 9.96 5.30
N GLN A 52 -10.56 8.74 5.59
CA GLN A 52 -9.86 8.40 6.84
C GLN A 52 -8.33 8.48 6.69
N VAL A 53 -7.82 8.22 5.49
CA VAL A 53 -6.39 8.25 5.18
C VAL A 53 -5.86 9.68 5.16
N SER A 54 -4.58 9.81 5.45
CA SER A 54 -3.86 11.09 5.46
C SER A 54 -2.50 10.94 4.81
N GLU A 55 -1.95 12.07 4.35
CA GLU A 55 -0.59 12.11 3.82
C GLU A 55 0.40 11.53 4.84
N GLY A 56 1.21 10.57 4.41
CA GLY A 56 2.15 9.86 5.26
C GLY A 56 1.76 8.42 5.53
N ASP A 57 0.46 8.09 5.55
CA ASP A 57 -0.03 6.75 5.85
C ASP A 57 0.56 5.68 4.91
N VAL A 58 0.54 4.42 5.35
CA VAL A 58 1.13 3.27 4.64
C VAL A 58 0.13 2.13 4.53
N ILE A 59 0.36 1.24 3.56
CA ILE A 59 -0.37 -0.04 3.45
C ILE A 59 0.52 -1.16 3.97
N ILE A 60 -0.07 -2.07 4.75
CA ILE A 60 0.58 -3.31 5.18
C ILE A 60 0.02 -4.48 4.41
N GLY A 61 0.90 -5.33 3.86
CA GLY A 61 0.54 -6.49 3.04
C GLY A 61 1.06 -7.82 3.56
N GLY A 62 0.31 -8.89 3.30
CA GLY A 62 0.75 -10.26 3.55
C GLY A 62 1.80 -10.75 2.54
N LYS A 63 1.95 -12.07 2.45
CA LYS A 63 2.90 -12.70 1.53
C LYS A 63 2.48 -12.53 0.08
N ASN A 64 3.46 -12.35 -0.80
CA ASN A 64 3.25 -12.25 -2.25
C ASN A 64 2.26 -11.13 -2.62
N PHE A 65 2.33 -10.00 -1.92
CA PHE A 65 1.43 -8.86 -2.11
C PHE A 65 1.57 -8.25 -3.52
N GLY A 66 0.45 -7.80 -4.09
CA GLY A 66 0.38 -7.35 -5.47
C GLY A 66 0.44 -8.49 -6.48
N TYR A 67 -0.08 -9.65 -6.10
CA TYR A 67 -0.23 -10.80 -6.98
C TYR A 67 -1.23 -10.51 -8.11
N GLY A 68 -1.26 -11.40 -9.11
CA GLY A 68 -2.14 -11.28 -10.27
C GLY A 68 -1.45 -10.58 -11.46
N HIS A 69 -2.25 -9.85 -12.25
CA HIS A 69 -1.78 -9.04 -13.37
C HIS A 69 -1.91 -7.56 -12.99
N PRO A 70 -0.99 -7.02 -12.17
CA PRO A 70 -1.16 -5.71 -11.55
C PRO A 70 -1.27 -4.60 -12.59
N HIS A 71 -2.28 -3.75 -12.45
CA HIS A 71 -2.41 -2.52 -13.25
C HIS A 71 -2.06 -1.28 -12.43
N TYR A 72 -1.60 -0.24 -13.12
CA TYR A 72 -1.17 1.03 -12.50
C TYR A 72 -2.25 1.80 -11.72
N PRO A 73 -3.56 1.76 -12.05
CA PRO A 73 -4.54 2.62 -11.39
C PRO A 73 -4.63 2.45 -9.87
N SER A 74 -4.45 1.24 -9.34
CA SER A 74 -4.46 0.98 -7.90
C SER A 74 -3.39 1.75 -7.14
N CYS A 75 -2.13 1.63 -7.57
CA CYS A 75 -1.03 2.37 -6.94
C CYS A 75 -1.13 3.87 -7.18
N ARG A 76 -1.71 4.32 -8.31
CA ARG A 76 -2.02 5.74 -8.52
C ARG A 76 -3.05 6.26 -7.52
N ALA A 77 -4.10 5.48 -7.24
CA ALA A 77 -5.13 5.83 -6.28
C ALA A 77 -4.55 5.98 -4.87
N LEU A 78 -3.79 4.98 -4.41
CA LEU A 78 -3.10 5.01 -3.11
C LEU A 78 -2.21 6.24 -2.97
N ARG A 79 -1.34 6.49 -3.96
CA ARG A 79 -0.43 7.64 -3.95
C ARG A 79 -1.17 8.96 -3.95
N ALA A 80 -2.26 9.08 -4.71
CA ALA A 80 -3.06 10.31 -4.77
C ALA A 80 -3.89 10.56 -3.50
N LEU A 81 -4.12 9.53 -2.68
CA LEU A 81 -4.69 9.65 -1.33
C LEU A 81 -3.63 9.92 -0.25
N GLY A 82 -2.34 9.97 -0.61
CA GLY A 82 -1.26 10.28 0.33
C GLY A 82 -0.60 9.04 0.96
N ILE A 83 -0.88 7.83 0.47
CA ILE A 83 -0.19 6.62 0.91
C ILE A 83 1.24 6.63 0.39
N THR A 84 2.20 6.69 1.30
CA THR A 84 3.62 6.96 0.96
C THR A 84 4.43 5.71 0.67
N ALA A 85 4.01 4.55 1.21
CA ALA A 85 4.71 3.29 1.04
C ALA A 85 3.77 2.09 1.20
N ILE A 86 4.21 0.96 0.67
CA ILE A 86 3.64 -0.35 0.94
C ILE A 86 4.71 -1.18 1.64
N ILE A 87 4.38 -1.73 2.81
CA ILE A 87 5.26 -2.60 3.60
C ILE A 87 4.59 -3.97 3.64
N ALA A 88 5.25 -5.02 3.15
CA ALA A 88 4.62 -6.34 3.07
C ALA A 88 5.55 -7.45 3.54
N GLU A 89 5.01 -8.61 3.89
CA GLU A 89 5.85 -9.77 4.18
C GLU A 89 6.72 -10.15 2.96
N SER A 90 6.16 -10.06 1.76
CA SER A 90 6.87 -10.18 0.48
C SER A 90 6.00 -9.67 -0.67
N PHE A 91 6.61 -9.39 -1.82
CA PHE A 91 5.89 -8.93 -3.01
C PHE A 91 5.89 -9.93 -4.17
N SER A 92 4.84 -9.88 -4.99
CA SER A 92 4.84 -10.53 -6.29
C SER A 92 5.94 -9.95 -7.19
N PRO A 93 6.78 -10.78 -7.86
CA PRO A 93 7.94 -10.28 -8.59
C PRO A 93 7.61 -9.28 -9.71
N GLY A 94 6.46 -9.45 -10.37
CA GLY A 94 6.02 -8.54 -11.44
C GLY A 94 5.64 -7.17 -10.89
N PHE A 95 4.84 -7.15 -9.83
CA PHE A 95 4.44 -5.95 -9.10
C PHE A 95 5.65 -5.22 -8.51
N TYR A 96 6.52 -5.96 -7.82
CA TYR A 96 7.71 -5.39 -7.19
C TYR A 96 8.58 -4.65 -8.21
N ARG A 97 8.90 -5.29 -9.35
CA ARG A 97 9.69 -4.64 -10.42
C ARG A 97 8.97 -3.45 -11.04
N GLY A 98 7.67 -3.56 -11.28
CA GLY A 98 6.88 -2.50 -11.89
C GLY A 98 6.82 -1.24 -11.02
N GLU A 99 6.38 -1.37 -9.77
CA GLU A 99 6.15 -0.22 -8.89
C GLU A 99 7.45 0.37 -8.32
N SER A 100 8.47 -0.46 -8.05
CA SER A 100 9.80 0.07 -7.68
C SER A 100 10.41 0.91 -8.81
N SER A 101 10.22 0.51 -10.08
CA SER A 101 10.66 1.30 -11.25
C SER A 101 9.89 2.62 -11.39
N ASN A 102 8.66 2.69 -10.87
CA ASN A 102 7.86 3.92 -10.79
C ASN A 102 8.12 4.72 -9.50
N GLY A 103 9.16 4.37 -8.75
CA GLY A 103 9.60 5.07 -7.55
C GLY A 103 8.62 4.97 -6.39
N TYR A 104 7.74 3.95 -6.35
CA TYR A 104 6.89 3.71 -5.19
C TYR A 104 7.66 2.87 -4.15
N PRO A 105 7.84 3.34 -2.90
CA PRO A 105 8.53 2.55 -1.89
C PRO A 105 7.78 1.26 -1.54
N LEU A 106 8.42 0.14 -1.85
CA LEU A 106 8.01 -1.20 -1.46
C LEU A 106 9.05 -1.78 -0.50
N ILE A 107 8.64 -2.11 0.72
CA ILE A 107 9.54 -2.57 1.78
C ILE A 107 9.13 -3.98 2.20
N GLU A 108 10.03 -4.95 2.04
CA GLU A 108 9.81 -6.29 2.55
C GLU A 108 10.14 -6.33 4.04
N CYS A 109 9.18 -6.76 4.86
CA CYS A 109 9.30 -6.89 6.30
C CYS A 109 8.58 -8.18 6.73
N PRO A 110 9.30 -9.30 6.83
CA PRO A 110 8.72 -10.56 7.30
C PRO A 110 8.04 -10.39 8.68
N HIS A 111 6.90 -11.04 8.88
CA HIS A 111 6.10 -10.98 10.11
C HIS A 111 5.43 -9.62 10.42
N ILE A 112 5.44 -8.65 9.49
CA ILE A 112 4.84 -7.33 9.74
C ILE A 112 3.34 -7.41 10.04
N THR A 113 2.64 -8.33 9.41
CA THR A 113 1.21 -8.63 9.57
C THR A 113 0.86 -9.19 10.94
N ASP A 114 1.82 -9.83 11.62
CA ASP A 114 1.67 -10.40 12.96
C ASP A 114 1.73 -9.33 14.07
N VAL A 115 2.36 -8.17 13.79
CA VAL A 115 2.74 -7.19 14.82
C VAL A 115 2.11 -5.80 14.63
N VAL A 116 1.60 -5.49 13.43
CA VAL A 116 0.96 -4.20 13.13
C VAL A 116 -0.56 -4.34 13.15
N THR A 117 -1.20 -3.38 13.79
CA THR A 117 -2.65 -3.19 13.72
C THR A 117 -3.04 -1.95 12.92
N ARG A 118 -4.27 -1.93 12.39
CA ARG A 118 -4.79 -0.79 11.63
C ARG A 118 -4.72 0.48 12.48
N TRP A 119 -4.29 1.57 11.85
CA TRP A 119 -4.08 2.91 12.43
C TRP A 119 -2.93 3.06 13.41
N GLN A 120 -2.13 2.00 13.61
CA GLN A 120 -0.92 2.08 14.41
C GLN A 120 0.16 2.89 13.70
N THR A 121 0.92 3.68 14.44
CA THR A 121 1.97 4.52 13.88
C THR A 121 3.21 3.68 13.57
N ILE A 122 3.77 3.89 12.38
CA ILE A 122 4.95 3.18 11.89
C ILE A 122 5.97 4.20 11.40
N THR A 123 7.24 3.93 11.72
CA THR A 123 8.37 4.62 11.12
C THR A 123 9.32 3.61 10.49
N PHE A 124 9.72 3.85 9.23
CA PHE A 124 10.79 3.12 8.57
C PHE A 124 11.98 4.04 8.26
N ASP A 125 13.16 3.63 8.71
CA ASP A 125 14.41 4.36 8.51
C ASP A 125 15.31 3.66 7.49
N TRP A 126 15.43 4.25 6.30
CA TRP A 126 16.28 3.76 5.20
C TRP A 126 17.76 3.60 5.56
N HIS A 127 18.28 4.33 6.55
CA HIS A 127 19.67 4.25 6.92
C HIS A 127 19.95 3.05 7.83
N THR A 128 19.03 2.77 8.74
CA THR A 128 19.20 1.68 9.71
C THR A 128 18.49 0.39 9.30
N GLU A 129 17.65 0.44 8.26
CA GLU A 129 16.78 -0.65 7.80
C GLU A 129 15.87 -1.16 8.92
N LYS A 130 15.47 -0.27 9.83
CA LYS A 130 14.61 -0.59 10.98
C LYS A 130 13.22 0.00 10.80
N LEU A 131 12.24 -0.83 11.14
CA LEU A 131 10.85 -0.46 11.30
C LEU A 131 10.55 -0.38 12.80
N THR A 132 9.96 0.73 13.25
CA THR A 132 9.46 0.91 14.61
C THR A 132 7.97 1.13 14.59
N ILE A 133 7.29 0.59 15.60
CA ILE A 133 5.83 0.65 15.75
C ILE A 133 5.55 1.32 17.10
N GLU A 134 4.65 2.30 17.13
CA GLU A 134 4.26 3.06 18.32
C GLU A 134 2.79 2.81 18.69
#